data_AF-A0AAD0YJX0-F1
#
_entry.id   AF-A0AAD0YJX0-F1
#
_cell.length_a   1.000
_cell.length_b   1.000
_cell.length_c   1.000
_cell.angle_alpha   90.00
_cell.angle_beta   90.00
_cell.angle_gamma   90.00
#
_symmetry.space_group_name_H-M   'P 1'
#
loop_
_entity.id
_entity.type
_entity.pdbx_description
1 polymer ?
#
loop_
_entity_poly.entity_id
_entity_poly.type
_entity_poly.pdbx_seq_one_letter_code
_entity_poly.pdbx_strand_id
1 'polypeptide(L)'
;MKKTYFLMLLALVFLVFSCRSELDNLQENESKSVSSKKSFSSRLISLKTVQEEVKSFNSIQAKFTNSKLAKSVTAKSFNNNYLYRKLENTETGTITYTLPLNSYSAAKPYYFIQQIIVASSDMETVQYLKIIPNNAPAYKTQDVLKNLTGSIELYDENLEMVTSTAYVNGVAQTTASSGSGNTTGKTNGECDVDIITIEVPCSTSGQHGVGESCDPGITNDAHYETTIYVTCPHTFGPPTVNTGGGSGGGSLGGGYVFDEQLNSLLTNPTFLYGDYITSPNHELLLQAVRAWIPNHVTDINGDLSDLNQRIEHFFNNDELFTNLVTYNQNTPNVPNAEAEDYSIRVYELIKWLLNNPSPQNGQLAAWGVSYFDQNRFVSWEQFENWFAGTSEGKDGEDYDAAYWDDPNLTFPTQNLPSWQNYYNAFPKDSNGNGLPGPNIYNIVGGVPKAMRDGVLSDSNPNNDRDYDNACALRVSRALNYSGVIIPNLPNQTFKGAEGKYYFLSAKKLNAWMRKTFGTNPATQNTPFNPKHIHITGIQAGVHGANLPNLLGGKKGIYSLVSSDSNWASGHGDILLPNATCINGCHFFDAPIAYIDVWILQ
;
A
#
# COMPACT_ATOMS: atom_id res chain seq x y z
N MET A 1 28.80 -19.17 -69.23
CA MET A 1 27.71 -18.36 -68.65
C MET A 1 27.56 -18.69 -67.16
N LYS A 2 28.41 -18.13 -66.32
CA LYS A 2 28.42 -18.27 -64.85
C LYS A 2 29.13 -17.03 -64.34
N LYS A 3 28.41 -16.00 -63.89
CA LYS A 3 28.95 -14.91 -63.06
C LYS A 3 27.93 -13.85 -62.57
N THR A 4 26.62 -14.09 -62.70
CA THR A 4 25.60 -13.16 -62.16
C THR A 4 24.76 -13.71 -61.00
N TYR A 5 24.89 -14.99 -60.64
CA TYR A 5 24.16 -15.56 -59.49
C TYR A 5 24.89 -15.46 -58.14
N PHE A 6 26.13 -14.95 -58.10
CA PHE A 6 26.90 -14.88 -56.86
C PHE A 6 26.68 -13.58 -56.07
N LEU A 7 26.24 -12.51 -56.75
CA LEU A 7 26.00 -11.20 -56.11
C LEU A 7 24.58 -11.06 -55.51
N MET A 8 23.62 -11.86 -55.96
CA MET A 8 22.26 -11.84 -55.40
C MET A 8 22.10 -12.80 -54.20
N LEU A 9 22.99 -13.79 -54.07
CA LEU A 9 23.03 -14.66 -52.89
C LEU A 9 23.77 -14.01 -51.70
N LEU A 10 24.67 -13.05 -51.95
CA LEU A 10 25.37 -12.32 -50.89
C LEU A 10 24.52 -11.21 -50.26
N ALA A 11 23.50 -10.72 -50.97
CA ALA A 11 22.58 -9.68 -50.46
C ALA A 11 21.39 -10.26 -49.66
N LEU A 12 21.11 -11.56 -49.76
CA LEU A 12 20.02 -12.22 -49.00
C LEU A 12 20.48 -12.80 -47.65
N VAL A 13 21.79 -12.92 -47.40
CA VAL A 13 22.34 -13.38 -46.12
C VAL A 13 22.39 -12.23 -45.09
N PHE A 14 22.28 -10.97 -45.52
CA PHE A 14 22.30 -9.79 -44.64
C PHE A 14 20.91 -9.30 -44.17
N LEU A 15 19.82 -10.02 -44.46
CA LEU A 15 18.45 -9.64 -44.05
C LEU A 15 17.75 -10.67 -43.16
N VAL A 16 18.47 -11.64 -42.57
CA VAL A 16 17.89 -12.66 -41.66
C VAL A 16 18.60 -12.71 -40.29
N PHE A 17 19.35 -11.67 -39.90
CA PHE A 17 19.94 -11.57 -38.56
C PHE A 17 19.54 -10.26 -37.86
N SER A 18 18.23 -10.07 -37.67
CA SER A 18 17.70 -9.08 -36.73
C SER A 18 16.77 -9.81 -35.77
N CYS A 19 17.03 -9.70 -34.48
CA CYS A 19 16.43 -10.41 -33.34
C CYS A 19 17.06 -11.76 -33.02
N ARG A 20 18.25 -11.73 -32.39
CA ARG A 20 18.60 -12.49 -31.18
C ARG A 20 20.11 -12.42 -30.95
N SER A 21 20.52 -11.58 -29.99
CA SER A 21 21.69 -11.78 -29.13
C SER A 21 21.82 -10.59 -28.16
N GLU A 22 20.94 -10.52 -27.16
CA GLU A 22 21.25 -9.79 -25.91
C GLU A 22 21.82 -10.78 -24.88
N LEU A 23 22.86 -11.49 -25.32
CA LEU A 23 23.59 -12.47 -24.52
C LEU A 23 25.06 -12.45 -24.96
N ASP A 24 25.66 -11.26 -24.99
CA ASP A 24 27.12 -11.05 -25.13
C ASP A 24 27.47 -9.59 -24.77
N ASN A 25 27.12 -9.20 -23.54
CA ASN A 25 27.74 -8.07 -22.83
C ASN A 25 27.91 -8.40 -21.33
N LEU A 26 28.13 -9.69 -21.05
CA LEU A 26 28.54 -10.20 -19.74
C LEU A 26 30.06 -10.45 -19.80
N GLN A 27 30.81 -9.65 -19.03
CA GLN A 27 32.28 -9.43 -19.00
C GLN A 27 32.70 -8.23 -19.87
N GLU A 28 33.17 -7.09 -19.38
CA GLU A 28 33.64 -6.65 -18.07
C GLU A 28 33.06 -5.25 -17.83
N ASN A 29 31.96 -5.17 -17.09
CA ASN A 29 31.97 -4.26 -15.97
C ASN A 29 31.82 -5.19 -14.79
N GLU A 30 32.91 -5.43 -14.07
CA GLU A 30 32.78 -5.57 -12.63
C GLU A 30 32.02 -4.31 -12.18
N SER A 31 30.68 -4.37 -12.21
CA SER A 31 29.93 -3.72 -11.18
C SER A 31 30.57 -4.28 -9.93
N LYS A 32 31.41 -3.46 -9.30
CA LYS A 32 31.70 -3.62 -7.90
C LYS A 32 30.31 -3.75 -7.29
N SER A 33 29.89 -4.99 -7.04
CA SER A 33 28.99 -5.27 -5.96
C SER A 33 29.78 -4.69 -4.80
N VAL A 34 29.46 -3.44 -4.46
CA VAL A 34 29.77 -2.92 -3.15
C VAL A 34 28.91 -3.83 -2.28
N SER A 35 29.48 -4.98 -1.92
CA SER A 35 29.21 -5.66 -0.69
C SER A 35 29.51 -4.62 0.37
N SER A 36 28.55 -3.71 0.59
CA SER A 36 28.53 -2.89 1.77
C SER A 36 28.38 -3.92 2.88
N LYS A 37 29.48 -4.15 3.61
CA LYS A 37 29.36 -4.81 4.91
C LYS A 37 28.28 -4.02 5.66
N LYS A 38 27.26 -4.71 6.15
CA LYS A 38 26.25 -4.12 7.05
C LYS A 38 26.98 -3.59 8.27
N SER A 39 27.36 -2.32 8.22
CA SER A 39 28.06 -1.63 9.30
C SER A 39 27.10 -1.13 10.37
N PHE A 40 25.79 -1.14 10.10
CA PHE A 40 24.75 -0.69 11.02
C PHE A 40 23.52 -1.61 11.04
N SER A 41 22.85 -1.69 12.19
CA SER A 41 21.49 -2.22 12.33
C SER A 41 20.60 -1.24 13.08
N SER A 42 19.31 -1.21 12.74
CA SER A 42 18.31 -0.28 13.32
C SER A 42 17.05 -1.06 13.69
N ARG A 43 16.53 -0.87 14.91
CA ARG A 43 15.26 -1.47 15.35
C ARG A 43 14.61 -0.68 16.48
N LEU A 44 13.30 -0.83 16.64
CA LEU A 44 12.58 -0.33 17.80
C LEU A 44 12.67 -1.32 18.95
N ILE A 45 12.91 -0.83 20.17
CA ILE A 45 12.96 -1.62 21.40
C ILE A 45 12.17 -0.93 22.51
N SER A 46 11.69 -1.72 23.47
CA SER A 46 10.94 -1.20 24.61
C SER A 46 11.82 -0.38 25.56
N LEU A 47 11.22 0.57 26.28
CA LEU A 47 11.88 1.25 27.40
C LEU A 47 12.49 0.27 28.40
N LYS A 48 11.82 -0.85 28.67
CA LYS A 48 12.32 -1.90 29.57
C LYS A 48 13.66 -2.48 29.08
N THR A 49 13.77 -2.75 27.79
CA THR A 49 15.03 -3.24 27.19
C THR A 49 16.14 -2.20 27.35
N VAL A 50 15.84 -0.91 27.15
CA VAL A 50 16.82 0.16 27.37
C VAL A 50 17.26 0.22 28.84
N GLN A 51 16.33 0.07 29.79
CA GLN A 51 16.64 0.04 31.22
C GLN A 51 17.55 -1.14 31.61
N GLU A 52 17.44 -2.26 30.90
CA GLU A 52 18.30 -3.44 31.08
C GLU A 52 19.68 -3.27 30.42
N GLU A 53 19.74 -2.59 29.27
CA GLU A 53 20.97 -2.43 28.48
C GLU A 53 21.81 -1.19 28.85
N VAL A 54 21.21 -0.15 29.46
CA VAL A 54 21.88 1.11 29.83
C VAL A 54 22.03 1.23 31.35
N LYS A 55 23.26 1.13 31.85
CA LYS A 55 23.60 1.11 33.29
C LYS A 55 23.21 2.40 34.00
N SER A 56 23.36 3.55 33.35
CA SER A 56 23.07 4.87 33.92
C SER A 56 21.63 5.35 33.72
N PHE A 57 20.73 4.53 33.16
CA PHE A 57 19.39 4.96 32.74
C PHE A 57 18.60 5.68 33.84
N ASN A 58 18.58 5.14 35.06
CA ASN A 58 17.86 5.75 36.19
C ASN A 58 18.39 7.15 36.54
N SER A 59 19.71 7.35 36.44
CA SER A 59 20.35 8.65 36.66
C SER A 59 19.96 9.65 35.57
N ILE A 60 20.03 9.21 34.30
CA ILE A 60 19.64 9.99 33.12
C ILE A 60 18.18 10.46 33.26
N GLN A 61 17.29 9.53 33.60
CA GLN A 61 15.87 9.79 33.76
C GLN A 61 15.59 10.81 34.88
N ALA A 62 16.26 10.66 36.02
CA ALA A 62 16.13 11.58 37.15
C ALA A 62 16.62 13.00 36.80
N LYS A 63 17.76 13.12 36.11
CA LYS A 63 18.28 14.42 35.64
C LYS A 63 17.30 15.09 34.68
N PHE A 64 16.81 14.35 33.68
CA PHE A 64 15.85 14.87 32.72
C PHE A 64 14.58 15.36 33.42
N THR A 65 13.94 14.52 34.24
CA THR A 65 12.67 14.83 34.93
C THR A 65 12.75 16.07 35.82
N ASN A 66 13.90 16.32 36.44
CA ASN A 66 14.11 17.46 37.32
C ASN A 66 14.47 18.77 36.58
N SER A 67 14.74 18.70 35.27
CA SER A 67 15.12 19.87 34.48
C SER A 67 13.94 20.82 34.19
N LYS A 68 14.26 22.10 33.95
CA LYS A 68 13.25 23.08 33.47
C LYS A 68 12.69 22.71 32.10
N LEU A 69 13.50 22.08 31.25
CA LEU A 69 13.13 21.72 29.88
C LEU A 69 12.12 20.56 29.85
N ALA A 70 12.26 19.55 30.73
CA ALA A 70 11.26 18.48 30.85
C ALA A 70 9.86 18.98 31.20
N LYS A 71 9.73 20.11 31.92
CA LYS A 71 8.44 20.75 32.19
C LYS A 71 7.82 21.44 30.97
N SER A 72 8.63 21.78 29.96
CA SER A 72 8.23 22.44 28.72
C SER A 72 8.00 21.48 27.56
N VAL A 73 8.52 20.26 27.66
CA VAL A 73 8.41 19.20 26.65
C VAL A 73 7.24 18.29 26.99
N THR A 74 6.54 17.75 25.99
CA THR A 74 5.27 17.02 26.16
C THR A 74 5.45 15.61 26.77
N ALA A 75 6.68 15.20 27.07
CA ALA A 75 7.02 13.95 27.74
C ALA A 75 6.61 13.97 29.22
N LYS A 76 5.30 13.97 29.50
CA LYS A 76 4.75 13.77 30.85
C LYS A 76 4.99 12.32 31.26
N SER A 77 6.13 12.09 31.91
CA SER A 77 6.65 10.80 32.41
C SER A 77 7.05 9.82 31.30
N PHE A 78 8.24 9.23 31.41
CA PHE A 78 8.63 8.11 30.55
C PHE A 78 7.69 6.93 30.86
N ASN A 79 6.69 6.75 30.00
CA ASN A 79 5.76 5.64 30.01
C ASN A 79 6.49 4.37 29.53
N ASN A 80 6.22 3.22 30.15
CA ASN A 80 6.76 1.93 29.73
C ASN A 80 6.39 1.56 28.28
N ASN A 81 5.36 2.19 27.72
CA ASN A 81 4.94 2.02 26.32
C ASN A 81 5.82 2.78 25.32
N TYR A 82 6.76 3.63 25.77
CA TYR A 82 7.68 4.28 24.85
C TYR A 82 8.63 3.26 24.21
N LEU A 83 8.78 3.41 22.89
CA LEU A 83 9.78 2.71 22.11
C LEU A 83 10.96 3.64 21.83
N TYR A 84 12.16 3.13 22.08
CA TYR A 84 13.42 3.71 21.66
C TYR A 84 13.84 3.06 20.35
N ARG A 85 14.48 3.83 19.48
CA ARG A 85 15.21 3.25 18.35
C ARG A 85 16.64 2.95 18.76
N LYS A 86 17.03 1.69 18.64
CA LYS A 86 18.39 1.18 18.85
C LYS A 86 19.10 1.11 17.51
N LEU A 87 20.27 1.73 17.43
CA LEU A 87 21.17 1.73 16.30
C LEU A 87 22.47 1.07 16.74
N GLU A 88 22.88 -0.01 16.09
CA GLU A 88 24.12 -0.71 16.42
C GLU A 88 25.09 -0.57 15.26
N ASN A 89 26.21 0.10 15.47
CA ASN A 89 27.32 0.17 14.52
C ASN A 89 28.25 -1.03 14.75
N THR A 90 28.25 -1.99 13.83
CA THR A 90 29.03 -3.23 13.91
C THR A 90 30.53 -3.02 13.64
N GLU A 91 30.92 -1.90 13.03
CA GLU A 91 32.33 -1.56 12.78
C GLU A 91 32.99 -0.93 14.00
N THR A 92 32.29 -0.04 14.69
CA THR A 92 32.82 0.65 15.88
C THR A 92 32.43 -0.03 17.19
N GLY A 93 31.43 -0.92 17.15
CA GLY A 93 30.79 -1.51 18.32
C GLY A 93 29.95 -0.52 19.14
N THR A 94 29.62 0.64 18.56
CA THR A 94 28.85 1.69 19.23
C THR A 94 27.36 1.43 19.11
N ILE A 95 26.62 1.58 20.20
CA ILE A 95 25.15 1.50 20.21
C ILE A 95 24.58 2.87 20.53
N THR A 96 23.64 3.36 19.72
CA THR A 96 22.91 4.60 20.01
C THR A 96 21.43 4.30 20.20
N TYR A 97 20.87 4.72 21.34
CA TYR A 97 19.45 4.72 21.61
C TYR A 97 18.89 6.11 21.41
N THR A 98 17.80 6.24 20.66
CA THR A 98 17.16 7.53 20.39
C THR A 98 15.70 7.53 20.83
N LEU A 99 15.26 8.63 21.44
CA LEU A 99 13.87 8.85 21.85
C LEU A 99 13.39 10.25 21.40
N PRO A 100 12.31 10.31 20.61
CA PRO A 100 11.57 11.54 20.37
C PRO A 100 10.90 12.10 21.62
N LEU A 101 11.27 13.33 21.98
CA LEU A 101 10.69 14.03 23.13
C LEU A 101 9.70 15.13 22.72
N ASN A 102 9.89 15.76 21.56
CA ASN A 102 9.00 16.82 21.06
C ASN A 102 8.88 16.84 19.54
N SER A 103 7.68 17.00 19.01
CA SER A 103 7.42 17.27 17.59
C SER A 103 7.22 18.77 17.30
N TYR A 104 7.48 19.13 16.04
CA TYR A 104 7.24 20.48 15.56
C TYR A 104 5.75 20.82 15.62
N SER A 105 5.43 21.97 16.21
CA SER A 105 4.11 22.59 16.19
C SER A 105 4.24 24.10 16.11
N ALA A 106 3.14 24.80 15.78
CA ALA A 106 3.15 26.26 15.82
C ALA A 106 3.53 26.83 17.21
N ALA A 107 3.19 26.11 18.29
CA ALA A 107 3.56 26.48 19.66
C ALA A 107 5.00 26.12 20.03
N LYS A 108 5.56 25.06 19.42
CA LYS A 108 6.93 24.58 19.63
C LYS A 108 7.57 24.30 18.26
N PRO A 109 8.14 25.32 17.60
CA PRO A 109 8.64 25.20 16.22
C PRO A 109 10.01 24.52 16.16
N TYR A 110 10.16 23.39 16.85
CA TYR A 110 11.38 22.60 16.90
C TYR A 110 11.09 21.13 17.23
N TYR A 111 11.99 20.25 16.82
CA TYR A 111 12.03 18.86 17.24
C TYR A 111 13.05 18.69 18.37
N PHE A 112 12.81 17.77 19.30
CA PHE A 112 13.72 17.52 20.41
C PHE A 112 13.94 16.03 20.64
N ILE A 113 15.18 15.57 20.53
CA ILE A 113 15.56 14.16 20.51
C ILE A 113 16.55 13.89 21.64
N GLN A 114 16.33 12.84 22.41
CA GLN A 114 17.35 12.29 23.32
C GLN A 114 18.19 11.26 22.57
N GLN A 115 19.51 11.27 22.80
CA GLN A 115 20.43 10.21 22.42
C GLN A 115 21.18 9.68 23.63
N ILE A 116 21.24 8.35 23.76
CA ILE A 116 22.10 7.64 24.70
C ILE A 116 23.06 6.80 23.87
N ILE A 117 24.36 7.11 23.95
CA ILE A 117 25.41 6.45 23.18
C ILE A 117 26.19 5.56 24.14
N VAL A 118 26.32 4.28 23.79
CA VAL A 118 27.12 3.29 24.51
C VAL A 118 28.27 2.89 23.59
N ALA A 119 29.47 3.37 23.90
CA ALA A 119 30.67 3.03 23.16
C ALA A 119 31.09 1.57 23.43
N SER A 120 31.93 1.01 22.56
CA SER A 120 32.49 -0.35 22.73
C SER A 120 33.31 -0.55 24.00
N SER A 121 33.69 0.54 24.67
CA SER A 121 34.36 0.56 25.98
C SER A 121 33.38 0.57 27.17
N ASP A 122 32.08 0.35 26.93
CA ASP A 122 30.98 0.52 27.89
C ASP A 122 30.82 1.95 28.45
N MET A 123 31.47 2.95 27.82
CA MET A 123 31.26 4.35 28.17
C MET A 123 29.89 4.83 27.66
N GLU A 124 29.06 5.32 28.56
CA GLU A 124 27.73 5.84 28.26
C GLU A 124 27.76 7.38 28.21
N THR A 125 27.25 7.95 27.13
CA THR A 125 27.11 9.40 26.92
C THR A 125 25.66 9.74 26.63
N VAL A 126 25.13 10.80 27.26
CA VAL A 126 23.80 11.32 26.96
C VAL A 126 23.89 12.71 26.40
N GLN A 127 23.15 12.93 25.33
CA GLN A 127 23.02 14.22 24.68
C GLN A 127 21.61 14.40 24.12
N TYR A 128 21.28 15.64 23.77
CA TYR A 128 20.01 15.98 23.17
C TYR A 128 20.19 16.86 21.95
N LEU A 129 19.37 16.64 20.94
CA LEU A 129 19.37 17.40 19.70
C LEU A 129 18.08 18.17 19.58
N LYS A 130 18.21 19.49 19.40
CA LYS A 130 17.08 20.39 19.12
C LYS A 130 17.17 20.88 17.68
N ILE A 131 16.29 20.37 16.83
CA ILE A 131 16.27 20.68 15.40
C ILE A 131 15.24 21.79 15.16
N ILE A 132 15.67 22.92 14.60
CA ILE A 132 14.88 24.14 14.44
C ILE A 132 14.81 24.50 12.95
N PRO A 133 13.75 24.07 12.24
CA PRO A 133 13.51 24.49 10.86
C PRO A 133 13.15 25.98 10.77
N ASN A 134 13.66 26.68 9.76
CA ASN A 134 13.29 28.08 9.48
C ASN A 134 11.83 28.22 9.03
N ASN A 135 11.31 27.20 8.35
CA ASN A 135 9.94 27.14 7.87
C ASN A 135 9.26 25.89 8.44
N ALA A 136 7.94 25.96 8.60
CA ALA A 136 7.17 24.77 8.94
C ALA A 136 7.40 23.67 7.89
N PRO A 137 7.55 22.39 8.30
CA PRO A 137 7.69 21.29 7.38
C PRO A 137 6.48 21.22 6.43
N ALA A 138 6.73 20.98 5.15
CA ALA A 138 5.66 20.92 4.14
C ALA A 138 4.70 19.73 4.36
N TYR A 139 5.20 18.63 4.93
CA TYR A 139 4.42 17.42 5.20
C TYR A 139 4.75 16.85 6.59
N LYS A 140 3.74 16.30 7.28
CA LYS A 140 3.91 15.60 8.57
C LYS A 140 4.66 14.26 8.46
N THR A 141 4.98 13.80 7.25
CA THR A 141 5.62 12.50 6.98
C THR A 141 7.04 12.61 6.45
N GLN A 142 7.52 13.81 6.16
CA GLN A 142 8.87 14.01 5.65
C GLN A 142 9.86 14.03 6.82
N ASP A 143 11.00 13.35 6.67
CA ASP A 143 12.06 13.44 7.66
C ASP A 143 12.63 14.87 7.70
N VAL A 144 12.68 15.44 8.90
CA VAL A 144 13.11 16.82 9.12
C VAL A 144 14.55 17.07 8.68
N LEU A 145 15.42 16.06 8.76
CA LEU A 145 16.85 16.20 8.47
C LEU A 145 17.14 16.24 6.97
N LYS A 146 16.31 15.57 6.14
CA LYS A 146 16.57 15.39 4.69
C LYS A 146 16.78 16.69 3.94
N ASN A 147 15.89 17.65 4.14
CA ASN A 147 15.91 18.95 3.47
C ASN A 147 16.02 20.10 4.47
N LEU A 148 16.63 19.86 5.64
CA LEU A 148 16.69 20.84 6.72
C LEU A 148 17.29 22.16 6.22
N THR A 149 16.50 23.23 6.30
CA THR A 149 17.00 24.61 6.25
C THR A 149 16.66 25.26 7.58
N GLY A 150 17.67 25.48 8.42
CA GLY A 150 17.46 25.79 9.84
C GLY A 150 18.74 25.60 10.66
N SER A 151 18.60 25.19 11.91
CA SER A 151 19.73 24.83 12.77
C SER A 151 19.48 23.56 13.59
N ILE A 152 20.57 22.91 14.00
CA ILE A 152 20.57 21.86 15.01
C ILE A 152 21.40 22.36 16.19
N GLU A 153 20.79 22.39 17.38
CA GLU A 153 21.48 22.69 18.64
C GLU A 153 21.74 21.37 19.39
N LEU A 154 22.96 21.21 19.91
CA LEU A 154 23.37 20.09 20.77
C LEU A 154 23.30 20.53 22.23
N TYR A 155 22.73 19.68 23.08
CA TYR A 155 22.67 19.86 24.52
C TYR A 155 23.29 18.65 25.22
N ASP A 156 23.94 18.89 26.35
CA ASP A 156 24.56 17.85 27.17
C ASP A 156 23.52 17.13 28.08
N GLU A 157 24.01 16.22 28.93
CA GLU A 157 23.19 15.50 29.90
C GLU A 157 22.50 16.38 30.97
N ASN A 158 22.99 17.62 31.16
CA ASN A 158 22.44 18.61 32.07
C ASN A 158 21.48 19.59 31.38
N LEU A 159 21.25 19.39 30.07
CA LEU A 159 20.46 20.26 29.20
C LEU A 159 21.04 21.68 29.08
N GLU A 160 22.35 21.78 29.15
CA GLU A 160 23.09 22.98 28.79
C GLU A 160 23.47 22.90 27.30
N MET A 161 23.24 23.99 26.56
CA MET A 161 23.55 24.05 25.14
C MET A 161 25.06 24.05 24.94
N VAL A 162 25.55 23.12 24.13
CA VAL A 162 26.97 22.91 23.83
C VAL A 162 27.36 23.67 22.56
N THR A 163 26.60 23.47 21.46
CA THR A 163 26.87 24.10 20.17
C THR A 163 25.60 24.20 19.32
N SER A 164 25.66 24.97 18.22
CA SER A 164 24.63 25.03 17.19
C SER A 164 25.24 25.08 15.79
N THR A 165 24.71 24.25 14.88
CA THR A 165 25.14 24.17 13.49
C THR A 165 23.99 24.58 12.58
N ALA A 166 24.25 25.47 11.61
CA ALA A 166 23.26 25.87 10.61
C ALA A 166 23.22 24.87 9.45
N TYR A 167 22.06 24.68 8.84
CA TYR A 167 21.85 23.78 7.70
C TYR A 167 21.11 24.50 6.57
N VAL A 168 21.47 24.19 5.33
CA VAL A 168 20.77 24.61 4.11
C VAL A 168 20.52 23.37 3.27
N ASN A 169 19.24 23.06 3.02
CA ASN A 169 18.79 21.89 2.26
C ASN A 169 19.48 20.58 2.67
N GLY A 170 19.50 20.30 3.99
CA GLY A 170 20.10 19.09 4.56
C GLY A 170 21.62 19.15 4.72
N VAL A 171 22.29 20.21 4.23
CA VAL A 171 23.75 20.35 4.28
C VAL A 171 24.16 21.29 5.40
N ALA A 172 24.97 20.79 6.34
CA ALA A 172 25.60 21.58 7.38
C ALA A 172 26.46 22.69 6.76
N GLN A 173 26.20 23.93 7.19
CA GLN A 173 27.03 25.08 6.85
C GLN A 173 28.17 25.10 7.84
N THR A 174 29.40 24.82 7.38
CA THR A 174 30.58 25.05 8.21
C THR A 174 30.63 26.53 8.55
N THR A 175 30.83 26.86 9.83
CA THR A 175 31.22 28.21 10.23
C THR A 175 32.58 28.47 9.59
N ALA A 176 32.59 29.08 8.41
CA ALA A 176 33.76 29.77 7.92
C ALA A 176 34.22 30.68 9.06
N SER A 177 35.48 30.55 9.44
CA SER A 177 36.18 31.38 10.41
C SER A 177 36.07 32.85 10.00
N SER A 178 34.93 33.47 10.35
CA SER A 178 34.70 34.88 10.20
C SER A 178 35.41 35.58 11.34
N GLY A 179 36.58 36.13 11.03
CA GLY A 179 37.32 36.98 11.94
C GLY A 179 36.44 38.10 12.52
N SER A 180 36.80 38.46 13.75
CA SER A 180 36.44 39.71 14.43
C SER A 180 34.95 39.92 14.75
N GLY A 181 34.54 39.47 15.95
CA GLY A 181 33.31 39.96 16.58
C GLY A 181 33.14 39.42 18.00
N ASN A 182 33.61 40.19 19.00
CA ASN A 182 33.46 39.92 20.43
C ASN A 182 32.02 39.58 20.85
N THR A 183 31.81 38.38 21.40
CA THR A 183 30.82 38.16 22.46
C THR A 183 31.45 37.33 23.57
N THR A 184 31.81 38.00 24.65
CA THR A 184 32.39 37.43 25.87
C THR A 184 31.32 36.80 26.76
N GLY A 185 31.42 35.49 27.01
CA GLY A 185 30.79 34.76 28.12
C GLY A 185 31.84 33.83 28.75
N LYS A 186 32.01 33.91 30.08
CA LYS A 186 33.22 33.45 30.79
C LYS A 186 33.21 31.95 31.16
N THR A 187 34.43 31.41 31.17
CA THR A 187 35.01 30.20 31.82
C THR A 187 34.96 28.82 31.14
N ASN A 188 36.10 28.52 30.48
CA ASN A 188 36.88 27.28 30.40
C ASN A 188 36.55 26.19 29.35
N GLY A 189 37.23 26.30 28.20
CA GLY A 189 37.55 25.21 27.27
C GLY A 189 36.99 25.44 25.86
N GLU A 190 37.66 26.27 25.05
CA GLU A 190 37.28 26.51 23.64
C GLU A 190 37.54 25.25 22.80
N CYS A 191 36.64 24.27 22.85
CA CYS A 191 36.62 23.18 21.89
C CYS A 191 35.70 23.55 20.72
N ASP A 192 36.19 23.45 19.49
CA ASP A 192 35.37 23.55 18.29
C ASP A 192 34.54 22.26 18.17
N VAL A 193 33.22 22.38 18.13
CA VAL A 193 32.31 21.22 18.02
C VAL A 193 31.58 21.28 16.67
N ASP A 194 31.96 20.42 15.74
CA ASP A 194 31.29 20.24 14.45
C ASP A 194 30.29 19.08 14.52
N ILE A 195 29.07 19.30 14.03
CA ILE A 195 28.05 18.25 13.87
C ILE A 195 27.96 17.93 12.39
N ILE A 196 28.37 16.71 12.00
CA ILE A 196 28.19 16.20 10.64
C ILE A 196 27.08 15.17 10.66
N THR A 197 25.99 15.45 9.96
CA THR A 197 24.90 14.50 9.74
C THR A 197 24.97 13.98 8.32
N ILE A 198 25.11 12.67 8.14
CA ILE A 198 25.09 12.00 6.83
C ILE A 198 23.89 11.08 6.73
N GLU A 199 23.22 11.10 5.58
CA GLU A 199 22.15 10.15 5.28
C GLU A 199 22.77 8.81 4.88
N VAL A 200 22.34 7.75 5.56
CA VAL A 200 22.67 6.35 5.26
C VAL A 200 21.41 5.71 4.65
N PRO A 201 21.42 5.39 3.34
CA PRO A 201 20.25 4.80 2.66
C PRO A 201 20.03 3.31 3.00
N CYS A 202 18.85 2.75 2.66
CA CYS A 202 18.50 1.35 2.97
C CYS A 202 19.54 0.37 2.39
N SER A 203 19.90 -0.67 3.14
CA SER A 203 21.03 -1.55 2.80
C SER A 203 20.77 -2.59 1.69
N THR A 204 19.50 -2.86 1.33
CA THR A 204 19.14 -4.01 0.49
C THR A 204 18.46 -3.73 -0.85
N SER A 205 18.01 -2.51 -1.17
CA SER A 205 17.65 -2.14 -2.55
C SER A 205 17.51 -0.62 -2.74
N GLY A 206 17.70 -0.16 -3.98
CA GLY A 206 17.22 1.15 -4.45
C GLY A 206 17.92 2.43 -3.98
N GLN A 207 18.86 2.38 -3.02
CA GLN A 207 19.45 3.60 -2.42
C GLN A 207 18.38 4.54 -1.83
N HIS A 208 17.32 3.97 -1.24
CA HIS A 208 16.23 4.75 -0.66
C HIS A 208 16.71 5.50 0.59
N GLY A 209 16.45 6.81 0.62
CA GLY A 209 16.84 7.69 1.72
C GLY A 209 15.89 7.63 2.91
N VAL A 210 16.23 8.32 3.99
CA VAL A 210 15.37 8.44 5.16
C VAL A 210 14.07 9.16 4.79
N GLY A 211 12.93 8.59 5.21
CA GLY A 211 11.60 9.11 4.87
C GLY A 211 11.08 8.69 3.50
N GLU A 212 11.83 7.88 2.75
CA GLU A 212 11.31 7.11 1.63
C GLU A 212 10.85 5.73 2.14
N SER A 213 9.79 5.19 1.52
CA SER A 213 9.44 3.80 1.72
C SER A 213 10.49 2.94 1.02
N CYS A 214 11.24 2.10 1.75
CA CYS A 214 11.99 1.03 1.08
C CYS A 214 10.98 0.09 0.39
N ASP A 215 11.46 -0.72 -0.55
CA ASP A 215 10.61 -1.75 -1.16
C ASP A 215 9.99 -2.65 -0.06
N PRO A 216 8.70 -2.97 -0.13
CA PRO A 216 8.04 -3.83 0.85
C PRO A 216 8.78 -5.17 1.06
N GLY A 217 8.86 -5.61 2.31
CA GLY A 217 9.62 -6.81 2.71
C GLY A 217 11.08 -6.53 3.07
N ILE A 218 11.55 -5.30 2.88
CA ILE A 218 12.85 -4.84 3.34
C ILE A 218 12.69 -4.06 4.65
N THR A 219 13.48 -4.44 5.66
CA THR A 219 13.60 -3.66 6.90
C THR A 219 14.12 -2.27 6.55
N ASN A 220 13.33 -1.23 6.84
CA ASN A 220 13.79 0.15 6.68
C ASN A 220 14.87 0.47 7.73
N ASP A 221 16.13 0.32 7.31
CA ASP A 221 17.32 0.61 8.09
C ASP A 221 18.02 1.91 7.68
N ALA A 222 17.39 2.72 6.81
CA ALA A 222 17.87 4.04 6.48
C ALA A 222 17.93 4.91 7.73
N HIS A 223 19.04 5.61 7.94
CA HIS A 223 19.25 6.43 9.13
C HIS A 223 20.17 7.61 8.87
N TYR A 224 20.29 8.50 9.85
CA TYR A 224 21.23 9.61 9.79
C TYR A 224 22.39 9.35 10.74
N GLU A 225 23.58 9.05 10.24
CA GLU A 225 24.74 9.04 11.13
C GLU A 225 25.10 10.49 11.49
N THR A 226 25.08 10.82 12.78
CA THR A 226 25.48 12.14 13.27
C THR A 226 26.82 12.03 14.00
N THR A 227 27.89 12.43 13.32
CA THR A 227 29.23 12.44 13.89
C THR A 227 29.49 13.81 14.48
N ILE A 228 29.75 13.85 15.79
CA ILE A 228 30.15 15.07 16.48
C ILE A 228 31.67 15.06 16.62
N TYR A 229 32.33 16.01 15.97
CA TYR A 229 33.76 16.24 16.11
C TYR A 229 33.98 17.29 17.17
N VAL A 230 34.67 16.93 18.25
CA VAL A 230 35.09 17.87 19.29
C VAL A 230 36.60 18.08 19.13
N THR A 231 36.99 19.23 18.60
CA THR A 231 38.39 19.64 18.41
C THR A 231 38.77 20.64 19.48
N CYS A 232 39.49 20.18 20.51
CA CYS A 232 40.00 21.07 21.57
C CYS A 232 41.46 21.45 21.26
N PRO A 233 41.84 22.74 21.27
CA PRO A 233 43.21 23.21 21.01
C PRO A 233 44.19 22.89 22.15
N HIS A 234 43.74 22.46 23.33
CA HIS A 234 44.60 22.14 24.48
C HIS A 234 44.16 20.90 25.27
N THR A 235 45.12 20.11 25.75
CA THR A 235 44.93 18.98 26.67
C THR A 235 44.83 19.47 28.11
N PHE A 236 43.66 19.30 28.73
CA PHE A 236 43.45 19.53 30.17
C PHE A 236 43.24 18.20 30.92
N GLY A 237 43.80 18.09 32.13
CA GLY A 237 43.65 16.94 33.04
C GLY A 237 42.27 16.84 33.71
N PRO A 238 42.01 15.78 34.50
CA PRO A 238 40.68 15.19 34.72
C PRO A 238 39.83 16.04 35.70
N PRO A 239 38.47 16.06 35.67
CA PRO A 239 37.47 15.18 35.02
C PRO A 239 36.35 15.90 34.21
N THR A 240 35.42 15.12 33.63
CA THR A 240 34.08 15.43 33.05
C THR A 240 33.87 15.65 31.54
N VAL A 241 34.91 15.73 30.73
CA VAL A 241 34.80 15.38 29.30
C VAL A 241 36.11 14.69 28.95
N ASN A 242 36.12 13.38 28.77
CA ASN A 242 37.37 12.66 28.56
C ASN A 242 37.98 13.11 27.23
N THR A 243 39.06 13.88 27.35
CA THR A 243 39.85 14.50 26.29
C THR A 243 40.74 13.51 25.55
N GLY A 244 41.03 13.80 24.29
CA GLY A 244 42.29 13.43 23.65
C GLY A 244 42.18 12.23 22.71
N GLY A 245 41.82 12.51 21.46
CA GLY A 245 41.86 11.54 20.36
C GLY A 245 40.76 10.48 20.47
N GLY A 246 39.55 10.80 20.03
CA GLY A 246 38.49 9.81 19.93
C GLY A 246 37.12 10.46 19.79
N SER A 247 36.49 10.20 18.65
CA SER A 247 35.20 10.66 18.18
C SER A 247 34.05 10.36 19.18
N GLY A 248 33.29 11.39 19.55
CA GLY A 248 31.98 11.23 20.19
C GLY A 248 30.88 11.13 19.13
N GLY A 249 30.96 10.11 18.26
CA GLY A 249 29.95 9.88 17.22
C GLY A 249 28.68 9.25 17.81
N GLY A 250 27.50 9.76 17.43
CA GLY A 250 26.21 9.21 17.84
C GLY A 250 25.24 9.14 16.67
N SER A 251 24.79 7.95 16.30
CA SER A 251 23.86 7.81 15.17
C SER A 251 22.46 8.33 15.53
N LEU A 252 21.88 9.13 14.66
CA LEU A 252 20.45 9.46 14.69
C LEU A 252 19.69 8.46 13.83
N GLY A 253 18.59 7.94 14.36
CA GLY A 253 17.71 7.12 13.55
C GLY A 253 17.08 7.95 12.45
N GLY A 254 16.89 7.35 11.29
CA GLY A 254 15.94 7.88 10.32
C GLY A 254 14.51 7.65 10.82
N GLY A 255 13.58 8.52 10.41
CA GLY A 255 12.16 8.33 10.69
C GLY A 255 11.71 8.79 12.08
N TYR A 256 12.38 9.79 12.64
CA TYR A 256 12.03 10.43 13.92
C TYR A 256 10.53 10.74 14.03
N VAL A 257 9.97 11.29 12.96
CA VAL A 257 8.57 11.71 12.91
C VAL A 257 7.64 10.50 13.02
N PHE A 258 8.01 9.36 12.45
CA PHE A 258 7.26 8.10 12.54
C PHE A 258 7.39 7.43 13.91
N ASP A 259 8.51 7.60 14.59
CA ASP A 259 8.71 7.08 15.95
C ASP A 259 7.96 7.92 16.98
N GLU A 260 7.91 9.24 16.80
CA GLU A 260 7.08 10.12 17.63
C GLU A 260 5.59 9.83 17.43
N GLN A 261 5.16 9.68 16.18
CA GLN A 261 3.78 9.35 15.85
C GLN A 261 3.39 8.00 16.47
N LEU A 262 4.28 7.00 16.38
CA LEU A 262 4.07 5.71 17.02
C LEU A 262 4.04 5.83 18.55
N ASN A 263 4.96 6.56 19.16
CA ASN A 263 4.96 6.76 20.61
C ASN A 263 3.71 7.53 21.10
N SER A 264 3.24 8.50 20.34
CA SER A 264 1.98 9.21 20.62
C SER A 264 0.79 8.25 20.54
N LEU A 265 0.79 7.35 19.55
CA LEU A 265 -0.21 6.30 19.42
C LEU A 265 -0.18 5.32 20.61
N LEU A 266 0.99 4.81 20.98
CA LEU A 266 1.19 3.83 22.05
C LEU A 266 0.94 4.38 23.47
N THR A 267 1.01 5.70 23.63
CA THR A 267 0.72 6.38 24.89
C THR A 267 -0.69 6.96 24.97
N ASN A 268 -1.46 6.91 23.88
CA ASN A 268 -2.87 7.28 23.88
C ASN A 268 -3.67 6.20 24.65
N PRO A 269 -4.41 6.57 25.72
CA PRO A 269 -5.15 5.61 26.55
C PRO A 269 -6.34 4.96 25.83
N THR A 270 -6.78 5.50 24.69
CA THR A 270 -7.87 4.95 23.88
C THR A 270 -7.38 3.98 22.81
N PHE A 271 -6.07 3.90 22.55
CA PHE A 271 -5.51 2.97 21.58
C PHE A 271 -5.37 1.57 22.18
N LEU A 272 -5.93 0.55 21.53
CA LEU A 272 -6.05 -0.79 22.10
C LEU A 272 -5.00 -1.79 21.57
N TYR A 273 -4.40 -1.51 20.42
CA TYR A 273 -3.63 -2.49 19.64
C TYR A 273 -2.12 -2.21 19.61
N GLY A 274 -1.57 -1.52 20.62
CA GLY A 274 -0.15 -1.16 20.69
C GLY A 274 0.80 -2.34 20.62
N ASP A 275 0.63 -3.30 21.52
CA ASP A 275 1.45 -4.53 21.54
C ASP A 275 1.24 -5.36 20.26
N TYR A 276 0.02 -5.34 19.73
CA TYR A 276 -0.32 -6.04 18.50
C TYR A 276 0.46 -5.49 17.31
N ILE A 277 0.33 -4.21 16.97
CA ILE A 277 0.98 -3.64 15.77
C ILE A 277 2.52 -3.58 15.88
N THR A 278 3.08 -3.67 17.10
CA THR A 278 4.54 -3.65 17.33
C THR A 278 5.16 -5.04 17.45
N SER A 279 4.37 -6.10 17.34
CA SER A 279 4.86 -7.47 17.36
C SER A 279 5.76 -7.76 16.14
N PRO A 280 6.81 -8.61 16.27
CA PRO A 280 7.81 -8.83 15.22
C PRO A 280 7.28 -9.26 13.84
N ASN A 281 6.08 -9.83 13.75
CA ASN A 281 5.50 -10.28 12.49
C ASN A 281 4.57 -9.24 11.84
N HIS A 282 4.34 -8.10 12.49
CA HIS A 282 3.35 -7.09 12.07
C HIS A 282 4.00 -5.83 11.48
N GLU A 283 5.25 -5.93 11.05
CA GLU A 283 6.03 -4.80 10.51
C GLU A 283 5.34 -4.13 9.32
N LEU A 284 4.77 -4.91 8.38
CA LEU A 284 4.01 -4.37 7.25
C LEU A 284 2.72 -3.66 7.70
N LEU A 285 2.03 -4.18 8.72
CA LEU A 285 0.85 -3.53 9.30
C LEU A 285 1.24 -2.21 9.96
N LEU A 286 2.32 -2.20 10.74
CA LEU A 286 2.85 -1.00 11.37
C LEU A 286 3.18 0.09 10.33
N GLN A 287 3.83 -0.31 9.23
CA GLN A 287 4.12 0.59 8.11
C GLN A 287 2.83 1.16 7.48
N ALA A 288 1.84 0.32 7.22
CA ALA A 288 0.57 0.74 6.65
C ALA A 288 -0.19 1.71 7.57
N VAL A 289 -0.25 1.41 8.87
CA VAL A 289 -0.86 2.28 9.89
C VAL A 289 -0.15 3.63 9.96
N ARG A 290 1.19 3.65 9.95
CA ARG A 290 1.98 4.89 9.93
C ARG A 290 1.70 5.74 8.68
N ALA A 291 1.56 5.12 7.52
CA ALA A 291 1.22 5.82 6.28
C ALA A 291 -0.24 6.32 6.26
N TRP A 292 -1.14 5.64 6.95
CA TRP A 292 -2.57 5.95 6.97
C TRP A 292 -2.91 7.12 7.91
N ILE A 293 -2.35 7.15 9.12
CA ILE A 293 -2.68 8.13 10.17
C ILE A 293 -2.60 9.60 9.70
N PRO A 294 -1.55 10.07 9.00
CA PRO A 294 -1.40 11.49 8.64
C PRO A 294 -2.56 12.06 7.81
N ASN A 295 -3.25 11.21 7.07
CA ASN A 295 -4.33 11.60 6.15
C ASN A 295 -5.73 11.37 6.75
N HIS A 296 -5.84 10.61 7.84
CA HIS A 296 -7.13 10.15 8.37
C HIS A 296 -7.36 10.45 9.84
N VAL A 297 -6.30 10.71 10.61
CA VAL A 297 -6.39 11.05 12.04
C VAL A 297 -6.08 12.53 12.23
N THR A 298 -7.07 13.26 12.71
CA THR A 298 -6.97 14.71 12.95
C THR A 298 -6.17 15.03 14.21
N ASP A 299 -6.36 14.26 15.28
CA ASP A 299 -5.63 14.36 16.55
C ASP A 299 -5.28 12.96 17.08
N ILE A 300 -3.99 12.63 17.05
CA ILE A 300 -3.49 11.32 17.52
C ILE A 300 -3.59 11.14 19.04
N ASN A 301 -3.77 12.25 19.79
CA ASN A 301 -4.03 12.21 21.23
C ASN A 301 -5.54 12.20 21.55
N GLY A 302 -6.38 12.28 20.53
CA GLY A 302 -7.84 12.30 20.62
C GLY A 302 -8.46 10.91 20.54
N ASP A 303 -9.67 10.84 19.98
CA ASP A 303 -10.39 9.59 19.75
C ASP A 303 -9.76 8.79 18.60
N LEU A 304 -9.43 7.53 18.88
CA LEU A 304 -8.86 6.58 17.93
C LEU A 304 -9.80 5.41 17.61
N SER A 305 -11.10 5.56 17.87
CA SER A 305 -12.13 4.54 17.63
C SER A 305 -12.11 3.95 16.21
N ASP A 306 -12.03 4.79 15.18
CA ASP A 306 -11.96 4.34 13.77
C ASP A 306 -10.69 3.51 13.49
N LEU A 307 -9.54 3.95 13.99
CA LEU A 307 -8.29 3.20 13.84
C LEU A 307 -8.35 1.86 14.59
N ASN A 308 -8.92 1.83 15.80
CA ASN A 308 -9.12 0.61 16.56
C ASN A 308 -10.02 -0.37 15.79
N GLN A 309 -11.17 0.08 15.27
CA GLN A 309 -12.08 -0.76 14.49
C GLN A 309 -11.40 -1.33 13.24
N ARG A 310 -10.56 -0.54 12.56
CA ARG A 310 -9.79 -1.02 11.40
C ARG A 310 -8.77 -2.08 11.79
N ILE A 311 -8.01 -1.88 12.86
CA ILE A 311 -7.00 -2.84 13.33
C ILE A 311 -7.65 -4.11 13.88
N GLU A 312 -8.85 -4.01 14.47
CA GLU A 312 -9.63 -5.17 14.94
C GLU A 312 -9.85 -6.21 13.82
N HIS A 313 -10.04 -5.78 12.57
CA HIS A 313 -10.17 -6.71 11.44
C HIS A 313 -8.89 -7.48 11.13
N PHE A 314 -7.72 -6.92 11.40
CA PHE A 314 -6.45 -7.65 11.31
C PHE A 314 -6.29 -8.59 12.50
N PHE A 315 -6.56 -8.10 13.72
CA PHE A 315 -6.50 -8.89 14.95
C PHE A 315 -7.36 -10.15 14.89
N ASN A 316 -8.58 -10.03 14.36
CA ASN A 316 -9.50 -11.16 14.19
C ASN A 316 -9.09 -12.13 13.06
N ASN A 317 -8.12 -11.75 12.23
CA ASN A 317 -7.65 -12.51 11.06
C ASN A 317 -6.11 -12.64 11.06
N ASP A 318 -5.53 -12.84 12.25
CA ASP A 318 -4.07 -12.88 12.47
C ASP A 318 -3.33 -13.98 11.66
N GLU A 319 -4.07 -14.98 11.18
CA GLU A 319 -3.58 -16.00 10.25
C GLU A 319 -2.89 -15.39 9.02
N LEU A 320 -3.33 -14.20 8.60
CA LEU A 320 -2.67 -13.39 7.58
C LEU A 320 -1.16 -13.26 7.81
N PHE A 321 -0.73 -12.93 9.03
CA PHE A 321 0.68 -12.73 9.35
C PHE A 321 1.43 -14.05 9.52
N THR A 322 0.74 -15.09 10.00
CA THR A 322 1.31 -16.45 10.06
C THR A 322 1.61 -17.00 8.65
N ASN A 323 0.69 -16.77 7.70
CA ASN A 323 0.87 -17.17 6.30
C ASN A 323 1.98 -16.36 5.63
N LEU A 324 2.12 -15.07 5.94
CA LEU A 324 3.23 -14.22 5.47
C LEU A 324 4.59 -14.74 5.96
N VAL A 325 4.69 -15.12 7.24
CA VAL A 325 5.93 -15.72 7.78
C VAL A 325 6.26 -17.03 7.07
N THR A 326 5.26 -17.89 6.87
CA THR A 326 5.42 -19.16 6.16
C THR A 326 5.89 -18.95 4.71
N TYR A 327 5.29 -17.99 4.01
CA TYR A 327 5.72 -17.60 2.67
C TYR A 327 7.20 -17.19 2.66
N ASN A 328 7.58 -16.25 3.54
CA ASN A 328 8.93 -15.71 3.61
C ASN A 328 9.98 -16.81 3.87
N GLN A 329 9.63 -17.85 4.64
CA GLN A 329 10.47 -19.02 4.85
C GLN A 329 10.64 -19.89 3.59
N ASN A 330 9.60 -19.98 2.75
CA ASN A 330 9.61 -20.77 1.52
C ASN A 330 10.35 -20.07 0.37
N THR A 331 10.40 -18.74 0.35
CA THR A 331 10.91 -17.93 -0.77
C THR A 331 12.34 -18.22 -1.22
N PRO A 332 13.34 -18.46 -0.34
CA PRO A 332 14.70 -18.79 -0.75
C PRO A 332 14.82 -20.07 -1.59
N ASN A 333 13.78 -20.91 -1.62
CA ASN A 333 13.77 -22.20 -2.31
C ASN A 333 13.07 -22.17 -3.67
N VAL A 334 12.56 -21.01 -4.10
CA VAL A 334 11.87 -20.84 -5.40
C VAL A 334 12.79 -20.08 -6.37
N PRO A 335 13.07 -20.62 -7.58
CA PRO A 335 13.88 -19.94 -8.58
C PRO A 335 13.26 -18.60 -8.99
N ASN A 336 14.11 -17.57 -9.19
CA ASN A 336 13.77 -16.16 -9.43
C ASN A 336 13.35 -15.44 -8.14
N ALA A 337 14.09 -14.40 -7.75
CA ALA A 337 13.93 -13.70 -6.48
C ALA A 337 12.57 -12.99 -6.39
N GLU A 338 11.59 -13.59 -5.70
CA GLU A 338 10.19 -13.09 -5.61
C GLU A 338 9.80 -12.51 -4.24
N ALA A 339 10.72 -12.44 -3.27
CA ALA A 339 10.42 -11.99 -1.92
C ALA A 339 9.91 -10.53 -1.86
N GLU A 340 10.53 -9.67 -2.68
CA GLU A 340 10.20 -8.25 -2.78
C GLU A 340 8.78 -8.07 -3.37
N ASP A 341 8.46 -8.77 -4.46
CA ASP A 341 7.16 -8.66 -5.16
C ASP A 341 5.98 -9.21 -4.31
N TYR A 342 6.19 -10.29 -3.54
CA TYR A 342 5.14 -10.78 -2.64
C TYR A 342 4.86 -9.87 -1.46
N SER A 343 5.90 -9.37 -0.80
CA SER A 343 5.73 -8.45 0.31
C SER A 343 5.06 -7.15 -0.16
N ILE A 344 5.30 -6.73 -1.41
CA ILE A 344 4.57 -5.63 -2.06
C ILE A 344 3.08 -5.92 -2.11
N ARG A 345 2.68 -7.08 -2.65
CA ARG A 345 1.27 -7.44 -2.79
C ARG A 345 0.55 -7.58 -1.45
N VAL A 346 1.20 -8.17 -0.45
CA VAL A 346 0.64 -8.27 0.90
C VAL A 346 0.54 -6.89 1.55
N TYR A 347 1.50 -5.99 1.32
CA TYR A 347 1.42 -4.62 1.78
C TYR A 347 0.27 -3.84 1.12
N GLU A 348 0.06 -3.99 -0.19
CA GLU A 348 -1.11 -3.44 -0.89
C GLU A 348 -2.43 -3.99 -0.33
N LEU A 349 -2.50 -5.30 -0.06
CA LEU A 349 -3.65 -5.95 0.58
C LEU A 349 -3.94 -5.38 1.97
N ILE A 350 -2.90 -5.17 2.79
CA ILE A 350 -3.02 -4.54 4.11
C ILE A 350 -3.54 -3.12 3.96
N LYS A 351 -2.99 -2.31 3.05
CA LYS A 351 -3.50 -0.94 2.80
C LYS A 351 -4.94 -0.95 2.33
N TRP A 352 -5.32 -1.88 1.46
CA TRP A 352 -6.68 -2.01 0.98
C TRP A 352 -7.65 -2.37 2.12
N LEU A 353 -7.31 -3.36 2.96
CA LEU A 353 -8.15 -3.74 4.10
C LEU A 353 -8.25 -2.60 5.11
N LEU A 354 -7.14 -1.89 5.35
CA LEU A 354 -7.13 -0.73 6.25
C LEU A 354 -8.07 0.37 5.76
N ASN A 355 -8.21 0.57 4.45
CA ASN A 355 -9.14 1.55 3.88
C ASN A 355 -10.57 1.03 3.75
N ASN A 356 -10.77 -0.29 3.64
CA ASN A 356 -12.07 -0.94 3.45
C ASN A 356 -12.36 -1.96 4.58
N PRO A 357 -12.45 -1.53 5.85
CA PRO A 357 -12.62 -2.44 6.99
C PRO A 357 -14.01 -3.10 6.96
N SER A 358 -14.03 -4.43 6.93
CA SER A 358 -15.24 -5.22 7.18
C SER A 358 -14.87 -6.64 7.60
N PRO A 359 -15.76 -7.38 8.27
CA PRO A 359 -15.51 -8.79 8.60
C PRO A 359 -15.20 -9.64 7.35
N GLN A 360 -15.92 -9.40 6.25
CA GLN A 360 -15.72 -10.11 4.98
C GLN A 360 -14.37 -9.77 4.34
N ASN A 361 -13.96 -8.50 4.38
CA ASN A 361 -12.66 -8.08 3.82
C ASN A 361 -11.49 -8.57 4.68
N GLY A 362 -11.68 -8.71 5.99
CA GLY A 362 -10.71 -9.37 6.87
C GLY A 362 -10.47 -10.84 6.48
N GLN A 363 -11.55 -11.58 6.21
CA GLN A 363 -11.47 -12.97 5.72
C GLN A 363 -10.81 -13.06 4.35
N LEU A 364 -11.16 -12.15 3.42
CA LEU A 364 -10.52 -12.05 2.12
C LEU A 364 -9.02 -11.82 2.25
N ALA A 365 -8.60 -10.92 3.15
CA ALA A 365 -7.20 -10.62 3.34
C ALA A 365 -6.41 -11.84 3.88
N ALA A 366 -6.96 -12.55 4.87
CA ALA A 366 -6.34 -13.78 5.37
C ALA A 366 -6.20 -14.85 4.29
N TRP A 367 -7.26 -15.08 3.50
CA TRP A 367 -7.24 -16.01 2.37
C TRP A 367 -6.28 -15.55 1.25
N GLY A 368 -6.23 -14.24 0.99
CA GLY A 368 -5.44 -13.64 -0.09
C GLY A 368 -3.94 -13.88 0.06
N VAL A 369 -3.42 -13.87 1.28
CA VAL A 369 -2.01 -14.19 1.55
C VAL A 369 -1.66 -15.62 1.12
N SER A 370 -2.53 -16.59 1.43
CA SER A 370 -2.39 -17.99 0.97
C SER A 370 -2.57 -18.12 -0.54
N TYR A 371 -3.48 -17.34 -1.12
CA TYR A 371 -3.66 -17.31 -2.57
C TYR A 371 -2.39 -16.83 -3.28
N PHE A 372 -1.76 -15.76 -2.79
CA PHE A 372 -0.51 -15.25 -3.36
C PHE A 372 0.65 -16.25 -3.24
N ASP A 373 0.72 -17.07 -2.18
CA ASP A 373 1.76 -18.09 -2.05
C ASP A 373 1.64 -19.16 -3.13
N GLN A 374 0.41 -19.54 -3.47
CA GLN A 374 0.10 -20.53 -4.52
C GLN A 374 0.14 -19.93 -5.94
N ASN A 375 0.01 -18.61 -6.08
CA ASN A 375 -0.12 -17.91 -7.36
C ASN A 375 0.86 -16.73 -7.46
N ARG A 376 2.15 -17.02 -7.36
CA ARG A 376 3.19 -16.01 -7.10
C ARG A 376 3.41 -14.95 -8.20
N PHE A 377 2.86 -15.17 -9.40
CA PHE A 377 2.92 -14.22 -10.51
C PHE A 377 1.69 -13.31 -10.64
N VAL A 378 0.71 -13.46 -9.76
CA VAL A 378 -0.49 -12.60 -9.76
C VAL A 378 -0.12 -11.25 -9.18
N SER A 379 -0.37 -10.16 -9.92
CA SER A 379 -0.16 -8.81 -9.40
C SER A 379 -1.25 -8.39 -8.40
N TRP A 380 -1.00 -7.33 -7.62
CA TRP A 380 -2.02 -6.76 -6.74
C TRP A 380 -3.26 -6.33 -7.54
N GLU A 381 -3.08 -5.64 -8.67
CA GLU A 381 -4.18 -5.11 -9.48
C GLU A 381 -5.07 -6.24 -10.05
N GLN A 382 -4.46 -7.37 -10.42
CA GLN A 382 -5.21 -8.56 -10.83
C GLN A 382 -6.01 -9.13 -9.67
N PHE A 383 -5.38 -9.31 -8.51
CA PHE A 383 -6.04 -9.82 -7.31
C PHE A 383 -7.19 -8.91 -6.86
N GLU A 384 -6.96 -7.60 -6.81
CA GLU A 384 -7.96 -6.61 -6.44
C GLU A 384 -9.17 -6.66 -7.39
N ASN A 385 -8.90 -6.70 -8.69
CA ASN A 385 -9.94 -6.80 -9.71
C ASN A 385 -10.79 -8.07 -9.58
N TRP A 386 -10.14 -9.20 -9.29
CA TRP A 386 -10.81 -10.49 -9.20
C TRP A 386 -11.62 -10.63 -7.92
N PHE A 387 -11.02 -10.30 -6.78
CA PHE A 387 -11.52 -10.73 -5.48
C PHE A 387 -11.98 -9.57 -4.60
N ALA A 388 -11.37 -8.40 -4.71
CA ALA A 388 -11.55 -7.30 -3.76
C ALA A 388 -12.60 -6.26 -4.23
N GLY A 389 -13.53 -6.68 -5.08
CA GLY A 389 -14.62 -5.83 -5.56
C GLY A 389 -15.62 -5.47 -4.45
N THR A 390 -16.19 -4.28 -4.51
CA THR A 390 -17.30 -3.88 -3.63
C THR A 390 -18.62 -4.10 -4.35
N SER A 391 -19.52 -4.89 -3.77
CA SER A 391 -20.85 -5.11 -4.35
C SER A 391 -21.59 -3.78 -4.57
N GLU A 392 -22.15 -3.59 -5.78
CA GLU A 392 -23.02 -2.45 -6.10
C GLU A 392 -24.45 -2.62 -5.53
N GLY A 393 -24.71 -3.70 -4.79
CA GLY A 393 -26.01 -4.00 -4.21
C GLY A 393 -26.95 -4.75 -5.16
N LYS A 394 -28.25 -4.70 -4.86
CA LYS A 394 -29.29 -5.40 -5.62
C LYS A 394 -29.62 -4.70 -6.93
N ASP A 395 -29.99 -5.51 -7.91
CA ASP A 395 -30.42 -5.08 -9.24
C ASP A 395 -31.95 -4.91 -9.39
N GLY A 396 -32.69 -5.02 -8.26
CA GLY A 396 -34.07 -4.56 -8.09
C GLY A 396 -35.17 -5.36 -8.78
N GLU A 397 -34.84 -6.47 -9.44
CA GLU A 397 -35.77 -7.18 -10.31
C GLU A 397 -35.81 -8.68 -10.01
N ASP A 398 -36.95 -9.15 -9.50
CA ASP A 398 -37.18 -10.57 -9.22
C ASP A 398 -37.18 -11.43 -10.49
N TYR A 399 -36.58 -12.62 -10.41
CA TYR A 399 -36.58 -13.59 -11.49
C TYR A 399 -37.88 -14.38 -11.53
N ASP A 400 -38.71 -14.13 -12.54
CA ASP A 400 -39.91 -14.92 -12.81
C ASP A 400 -39.56 -16.24 -13.51
N ALA A 401 -39.44 -17.31 -12.73
CA ALA A 401 -39.17 -18.64 -13.24
C ALA A 401 -40.26 -19.15 -14.20
N ALA A 402 -41.53 -18.78 -14.00
CA ALA A 402 -42.61 -19.23 -14.87
C ALA A 402 -42.48 -18.65 -16.28
N TYR A 403 -41.97 -17.42 -16.39
CA TYR A 403 -41.66 -16.81 -17.68
C TYR A 403 -40.34 -17.34 -18.26
N TRP A 404 -39.24 -17.23 -17.51
CA TRP A 404 -37.90 -17.44 -18.07
C TRP A 404 -37.54 -18.91 -18.30
N ASP A 405 -38.08 -19.81 -17.49
CA ASP A 405 -37.80 -21.25 -17.57
C ASP A 405 -38.81 -21.99 -18.46
N ASP A 406 -39.79 -21.28 -19.06
CA ASP A 406 -40.71 -21.87 -20.04
C ASP A 406 -39.90 -22.46 -21.22
N PRO A 407 -40.05 -23.77 -21.51
CA PRO A 407 -39.35 -24.41 -22.61
C PRO A 407 -39.78 -23.90 -24.00
N ASN A 408 -40.94 -23.27 -24.10
CA ASN A 408 -41.44 -22.72 -25.35
C ASN A 408 -41.02 -21.25 -25.56
N LEU A 409 -40.47 -20.59 -24.53
CA LEU A 409 -39.96 -19.23 -24.66
C LEU A 409 -38.70 -19.23 -25.51
N THR A 410 -38.83 -18.69 -26.73
CA THR A 410 -37.76 -18.54 -27.71
C THR A 410 -37.66 -17.09 -28.15
N PHE A 411 -36.46 -16.68 -28.55
CA PHE A 411 -36.18 -15.36 -29.11
C PHE A 411 -35.51 -15.51 -30.47
N PRO A 412 -35.67 -14.53 -31.39
CA PRO A 412 -34.91 -14.51 -32.63
C PRO A 412 -33.41 -14.56 -32.34
N THR A 413 -32.72 -15.50 -32.99
CA THR A 413 -31.26 -15.60 -32.89
C THR A 413 -30.61 -14.33 -33.42
N GLN A 414 -29.59 -13.84 -32.71
CA GLN A 414 -28.77 -12.72 -33.16
C GLN A 414 -27.29 -13.12 -33.15
N ASN A 415 -26.50 -12.50 -34.01
CA ASN A 415 -25.05 -12.70 -33.99
C ASN A 415 -24.45 -11.98 -32.78
N LEU A 416 -23.43 -12.59 -32.18
CA LEU A 416 -22.59 -11.89 -31.22
C LEU A 416 -21.93 -10.67 -31.88
N PRO A 417 -21.77 -9.53 -31.17
CA PRO A 417 -21.03 -8.39 -31.66
C PRO A 417 -19.54 -8.72 -31.83
N SER A 418 -18.80 -7.91 -32.59
CA SER A 418 -17.33 -7.99 -32.56
C SER A 418 -16.80 -7.50 -31.21
N TRP A 419 -15.61 -7.97 -30.82
CA TRP A 419 -14.94 -7.50 -29.60
C TRP A 419 -14.81 -5.99 -29.60
N GLN A 420 -14.34 -5.40 -30.71
CA GLN A 420 -14.10 -3.97 -30.80
C GLN A 420 -15.38 -3.16 -30.65
N ASN A 421 -16.48 -3.57 -31.28
CA ASN A 421 -17.75 -2.84 -31.18
C ASN A 421 -18.32 -2.93 -29.77
N TYR A 422 -18.28 -4.11 -29.16
CA TYR A 422 -18.74 -4.29 -27.79
C TYR A 422 -17.88 -3.52 -26.79
N TYR A 423 -16.55 -3.62 -26.91
CA TYR A 423 -15.61 -2.88 -26.07
C TYR A 423 -15.81 -1.37 -26.21
N ASN A 424 -15.93 -0.83 -27.42
CA ASN A 424 -16.17 0.61 -27.61
C ASN A 424 -17.53 1.07 -27.08
N ALA A 425 -18.55 0.22 -27.17
CA ALA A 425 -19.89 0.51 -26.68
C ALA A 425 -20.02 0.37 -25.15
N PHE A 426 -19.14 -0.41 -24.51
CA PHE A 426 -19.19 -0.62 -23.07
C PHE A 426 -18.92 0.69 -22.31
N PRO A 427 -19.76 1.09 -21.34
CA PRO A 427 -19.69 2.44 -20.77
C PRO A 427 -18.45 2.62 -19.89
N LYS A 428 -17.55 3.51 -20.31
CA LYS A 428 -16.28 3.80 -19.63
C LYS A 428 -15.96 5.29 -19.62
N ASP A 429 -15.13 5.71 -18.67
CA ASP A 429 -14.51 7.03 -18.65
C ASP A 429 -13.31 7.12 -19.62
N SER A 430 -12.65 8.28 -19.67
CA SER A 430 -11.49 8.52 -20.53
C SER A 430 -10.26 7.69 -20.17
N ASN A 431 -10.19 7.17 -18.95
CA ASN A 431 -9.10 6.34 -18.44
C ASN A 431 -9.38 4.84 -18.65
N GLY A 432 -10.57 4.50 -19.17
CA GLY A 432 -10.98 3.12 -19.40
C GLY A 432 -11.64 2.46 -18.19
N ASN A 433 -11.90 3.19 -17.10
CA ASN A 433 -12.64 2.68 -15.96
C ASN A 433 -14.14 2.63 -16.29
N GLY A 434 -14.86 1.66 -15.76
CA GLY A 434 -16.30 1.59 -15.97
C GLY A 434 -17.04 2.80 -15.38
N LEU A 435 -18.06 3.28 -16.09
CA LEU A 435 -18.83 4.41 -15.58
C LEU A 435 -19.62 4.00 -14.33
N PRO A 436 -19.62 4.80 -13.24
CA PRO A 436 -20.42 4.52 -12.05
C PRO A 436 -21.92 4.43 -12.35
N GLY A 437 -22.64 3.65 -11.54
CA GLY A 437 -24.10 3.46 -11.64
C GLY A 437 -24.89 4.75 -11.89
N PRO A 438 -24.77 5.78 -11.04
CA PRO A 438 -25.47 7.05 -11.24
C PRO A 438 -25.27 7.67 -12.62
N ASN A 439 -24.04 7.58 -13.16
CA ASN A 439 -23.69 8.19 -14.45
C ASN A 439 -24.32 7.42 -15.60
N ILE A 440 -24.32 6.09 -15.55
CA ILE A 440 -24.95 5.29 -16.61
C ILE A 440 -26.47 5.42 -16.62
N TYR A 441 -27.12 5.48 -15.44
CA TYR A 441 -28.56 5.76 -15.36
C TYR A 441 -28.89 7.15 -15.94
N ASN A 442 -28.07 8.17 -15.69
CA ASN A 442 -28.24 9.49 -16.29
C ASN A 442 -28.08 9.48 -17.82
N ILE A 443 -27.15 8.69 -18.35
CA ILE A 443 -26.92 8.57 -19.79
C ILE A 443 -28.09 7.83 -20.48
N VAL A 444 -28.60 6.76 -19.88
CA VAL A 444 -29.72 5.99 -20.45
C VAL A 444 -31.04 6.73 -20.30
N GLY A 445 -31.26 7.38 -19.15
CA GLY A 445 -32.49 8.11 -18.87
C GLY A 445 -33.74 7.21 -18.88
N GLY A 446 -34.89 7.80 -19.21
CA GLY A 446 -36.16 7.07 -19.40
C GLY A 446 -36.63 6.32 -18.15
N VAL A 447 -37.24 5.15 -18.36
CA VAL A 447 -37.77 4.31 -17.28
C VAL A 447 -36.66 3.82 -16.34
N PRO A 448 -35.48 3.32 -16.81
CA PRO A 448 -34.38 2.96 -15.92
C PRO A 448 -34.00 4.06 -14.91
N LYS A 449 -33.82 5.30 -15.39
CA LYS A 449 -33.49 6.42 -14.49
C LYS A 449 -34.62 6.70 -13.51
N ALA A 450 -35.86 6.72 -13.98
CA ALA A 450 -37.02 7.00 -13.13
C ALA A 450 -37.18 5.97 -12.00
N MET A 451 -36.91 4.69 -12.28
CA MET A 451 -36.93 3.63 -11.27
C MET A 451 -35.87 3.86 -10.20
N ARG A 452 -34.61 4.09 -10.60
CA ARG A 452 -33.54 4.39 -9.64
C ARG A 452 -33.80 5.65 -8.81
N ASP A 453 -34.20 6.74 -9.46
CA ASP A 453 -34.50 8.00 -8.74
C ASP A 453 -35.68 7.82 -7.77
N GLY A 454 -36.67 7.00 -8.13
CA GLY A 454 -37.79 6.62 -7.27
C GLY A 454 -37.32 5.91 -6.00
N VAL A 455 -36.44 4.92 -6.15
CA VAL A 455 -35.88 4.20 -5.00
C VAL A 455 -35.00 5.12 -4.15
N LEU A 456 -34.11 5.93 -4.74
CA LEU A 456 -33.26 6.84 -3.97
C LEU A 456 -34.01 7.93 -3.19
N SER A 457 -35.22 8.30 -3.65
CA SER A 457 -36.06 9.29 -2.98
C SER A 457 -37.00 8.67 -1.94
N ASP A 458 -37.05 7.34 -1.82
CA ASP A 458 -37.83 6.67 -0.78
C ASP A 458 -37.12 6.78 0.58
N SER A 459 -37.75 7.53 1.48
CA SER A 459 -37.33 7.75 2.87
C SER A 459 -37.53 6.54 3.79
N ASN A 460 -38.08 5.43 3.30
CA ASN A 460 -38.24 4.20 4.07
C ASN A 460 -36.88 3.70 4.58
N PRO A 461 -36.68 3.56 5.90
CA PRO A 461 -35.41 3.08 6.46
C PRO A 461 -35.07 1.62 6.07
N ASN A 462 -36.05 0.87 5.56
CA ASN A 462 -35.87 -0.50 5.06
C ASN A 462 -35.71 -0.57 3.53
N ASN A 463 -35.57 0.58 2.86
CA ASN A 463 -35.28 0.63 1.43
C ASN A 463 -33.89 0.04 1.18
N ASP A 464 -33.84 -1.10 0.50
CA ASP A 464 -32.62 -1.82 0.15
C ASP A 464 -31.88 -1.24 -1.06
N ARG A 465 -32.34 -0.10 -1.56
CA ARG A 465 -31.77 0.62 -2.70
C ARG A 465 -31.67 -0.24 -3.96
N ASP A 466 -32.74 -1.00 -4.20
CA ASP A 466 -32.98 -1.64 -5.48
C ASP A 466 -32.63 -0.70 -6.66
N TYR A 467 -31.94 -1.23 -7.67
CA TYR A 467 -31.44 -0.51 -8.86
C TYR A 467 -30.19 0.37 -8.66
N ASP A 468 -29.49 0.32 -7.51
CA ASP A 468 -28.16 0.92 -7.42
C ASP A 468 -27.11 0.15 -8.24
N ASN A 469 -27.28 -1.17 -8.38
CA ASN A 469 -26.46 -2.00 -9.24
C ASN A 469 -26.78 -1.75 -10.73
N ALA A 470 -25.76 -1.34 -11.49
CA ALA A 470 -25.92 -0.99 -12.89
C ALA A 470 -25.26 -1.99 -13.85
N CYS A 471 -24.83 -3.15 -13.37
CA CYS A 471 -24.10 -4.15 -14.16
C CYS A 471 -24.87 -4.57 -15.44
N ALA A 472 -26.14 -4.96 -15.30
CA ALA A 472 -26.97 -5.38 -16.42
C ALA A 472 -27.32 -4.20 -17.35
N LEU A 473 -27.45 -2.99 -16.81
CA LEU A 473 -27.67 -1.78 -17.61
C LEU A 473 -26.46 -1.46 -18.50
N ARG A 474 -25.24 -1.59 -17.96
CA ARG A 474 -23.99 -1.41 -18.72
C ARG A 474 -23.86 -2.43 -19.85
N VAL A 475 -24.09 -3.71 -19.57
CA VAL A 475 -24.06 -4.77 -20.61
C VAL A 475 -25.18 -4.54 -21.63
N SER A 476 -26.40 -4.22 -21.19
CA SER A 476 -27.53 -3.91 -22.09
C SER A 476 -27.20 -2.76 -23.04
N ARG A 477 -26.56 -1.70 -22.54
CA ARG A 477 -26.08 -0.60 -23.38
C ARG A 477 -24.99 -1.04 -24.34
N ALA A 478 -23.99 -1.78 -23.87
CA ALA A 478 -22.92 -2.29 -24.72
C ALA A 478 -23.47 -3.14 -25.88
N LEU A 479 -24.46 -4.00 -25.62
CA LEU A 479 -25.16 -4.79 -26.62
C LEU A 479 -25.94 -3.90 -27.61
N ASN A 480 -26.78 -3.00 -27.09
CA ASN A 480 -27.59 -2.08 -27.89
C ASN A 480 -26.78 -1.20 -28.85
N TYR A 481 -25.56 -0.82 -28.45
CA TYR A 481 -24.67 0.06 -29.20
C TYR A 481 -23.59 -0.69 -29.98
N SER A 482 -23.55 -2.03 -29.88
CA SER A 482 -22.72 -2.90 -30.72
C SER A 482 -23.49 -3.64 -31.80
N GLY A 483 -24.77 -3.31 -31.99
CA GLY A 483 -25.62 -3.82 -33.07
C GLY A 483 -26.62 -4.90 -32.68
N VAL A 484 -26.67 -5.27 -31.40
CA VAL A 484 -27.68 -6.21 -30.87
C VAL A 484 -28.96 -5.45 -30.52
N ILE A 485 -30.12 -6.02 -30.84
CA ILE A 485 -31.43 -5.44 -30.53
C ILE A 485 -32.00 -6.15 -29.30
N ILE A 486 -32.14 -5.42 -28.19
CA ILE A 486 -32.88 -5.90 -27.02
C ILE A 486 -34.38 -5.62 -27.26
N PRO A 487 -35.24 -6.66 -27.25
CA PRO A 487 -36.66 -6.49 -27.52
C PRO A 487 -37.41 -5.83 -26.35
N ASN A 488 -38.60 -5.30 -26.65
CA ASN A 488 -39.58 -4.94 -25.63
C ASN A 488 -40.17 -6.22 -25.05
N LEU A 489 -39.84 -6.53 -23.80
CA LEU A 489 -40.38 -7.65 -23.06
C LEU A 489 -41.11 -7.07 -21.85
N PRO A 490 -42.46 -7.13 -21.83
CA PRO A 490 -43.25 -6.54 -20.74
C PRO A 490 -42.76 -7.01 -19.36
N ASN A 491 -42.47 -6.07 -18.46
CA ASN A 491 -41.95 -6.29 -17.11
C ASN A 491 -40.58 -7.00 -17.03
N GLN A 492 -39.86 -7.09 -18.14
CA GLN A 492 -38.52 -7.68 -18.20
C GLN A 492 -37.47 -6.71 -18.76
N THR A 493 -37.87 -5.83 -19.68
CA THR A 493 -37.01 -4.78 -20.23
C THR A 493 -37.68 -3.41 -20.17
N PHE A 494 -36.85 -2.37 -19.97
CA PHE A 494 -37.32 -1.02 -19.72
C PHE A 494 -36.79 -0.05 -20.76
N LYS A 495 -37.65 0.88 -21.19
CA LYS A 495 -37.35 1.81 -22.29
C LYS A 495 -36.52 2.99 -21.77
N GLY A 496 -35.32 3.17 -22.32
CA GLY A 496 -34.48 4.35 -22.12
C GLY A 496 -35.02 5.59 -22.86
N ALA A 497 -34.43 6.75 -22.61
CA ALA A 497 -34.86 8.03 -23.20
C ALA A 497 -34.74 8.05 -24.73
N GLU A 498 -33.78 7.30 -25.27
CA GLU A 498 -33.50 7.12 -26.70
C GLU A 498 -34.38 6.06 -27.37
N GLY A 499 -35.26 5.41 -26.60
CA GLY A 499 -36.25 4.45 -27.11
C GLY A 499 -35.75 3.02 -27.30
N LYS A 500 -34.52 2.71 -26.89
CA LYS A 500 -33.98 1.34 -26.77
C LYS A 500 -34.43 0.69 -25.46
N TYR A 501 -34.40 -0.63 -25.40
CA TYR A 501 -34.81 -1.41 -24.22
C TYR A 501 -33.59 -1.97 -23.48
N TYR A 502 -33.70 -2.05 -22.16
CA TYR A 502 -32.60 -2.40 -21.25
C TYR A 502 -33.05 -3.42 -20.21
N PHE A 503 -32.20 -4.40 -19.91
CA PHE A 503 -32.35 -5.21 -18.71
C PHE A 503 -31.72 -4.49 -17.52
N LEU A 504 -32.37 -4.60 -16.37
CA LEU A 504 -31.83 -4.14 -15.08
C LEU A 504 -31.36 -5.32 -14.21
N SER A 505 -31.95 -6.51 -14.34
CA SER A 505 -31.44 -7.74 -13.69
C SER A 505 -30.38 -8.47 -14.52
N ALA A 506 -29.29 -8.84 -13.86
CA ALA A 506 -28.21 -9.64 -14.44
C ALA A 506 -28.69 -11.06 -14.83
N LYS A 507 -29.51 -11.70 -13.99
CA LYS A 507 -30.06 -13.03 -14.26
C LYS A 507 -31.04 -13.05 -15.42
N LYS A 508 -31.95 -12.06 -15.51
CA LYS A 508 -32.88 -11.90 -16.66
C LYS A 508 -32.10 -11.70 -17.96
N LEU A 509 -31.09 -10.82 -17.93
CA LEU A 509 -30.20 -10.57 -19.05
C LEU A 509 -29.46 -11.85 -19.49
N ASN A 510 -28.89 -12.61 -18.56
CA ASN A 510 -28.23 -13.89 -18.84
C ASN A 510 -29.19 -14.88 -19.51
N ALA A 511 -30.38 -15.08 -18.94
CA ALA A 511 -31.39 -16.00 -19.47
C ALA A 511 -31.78 -15.65 -20.92
N TRP A 512 -31.96 -14.36 -21.21
CA TRP A 512 -32.18 -13.88 -22.57
C TRP A 512 -30.97 -14.13 -23.48
N MET A 513 -29.74 -13.79 -23.07
CA MET A 513 -28.52 -14.01 -23.87
C MET A 513 -28.30 -15.49 -24.21
N ARG A 514 -28.58 -16.41 -23.28
CA ARG A 514 -28.51 -17.87 -23.54
C ARG A 514 -29.48 -18.30 -24.64
N LYS A 515 -30.71 -17.76 -24.64
CA LYS A 515 -31.74 -18.04 -25.66
C LYS A 515 -31.47 -17.33 -26.99
N THR A 516 -30.87 -16.13 -26.98
CA THR A 516 -30.61 -15.31 -28.18
C THR A 516 -29.29 -15.62 -28.88
N PHE A 517 -28.21 -15.82 -28.13
CA PHE A 517 -26.88 -16.12 -28.68
C PHE A 517 -26.55 -17.61 -28.66
N GLY A 518 -27.26 -18.41 -27.86
CA GLY A 518 -26.99 -19.84 -27.71
C GLY A 518 -25.94 -20.18 -26.65
N THR A 519 -25.81 -21.48 -26.40
CA THR A 519 -24.96 -22.08 -25.37
C THR A 519 -24.12 -23.23 -25.92
N ASN A 520 -23.11 -23.66 -25.16
CA ASN A 520 -22.32 -24.86 -25.42
C ASN A 520 -22.20 -25.69 -24.13
N PRO A 521 -22.76 -26.91 -24.09
CA PRO A 521 -23.60 -27.51 -25.14
C PRO A 521 -24.91 -26.73 -25.35
N ALA A 522 -25.58 -26.98 -26.48
CA ALA A 522 -26.96 -26.54 -26.68
C ALA A 522 -27.87 -27.20 -25.63
N THR A 523 -28.97 -26.53 -25.27
CA THR A 523 -30.04 -27.13 -24.47
C THR A 523 -31.29 -27.29 -25.32
N GLN A 524 -32.36 -27.83 -24.74
CA GLN A 524 -33.66 -27.90 -25.43
C GLN A 524 -34.14 -26.52 -25.91
N ASN A 525 -33.79 -25.45 -25.19
CA ASN A 525 -34.36 -24.10 -25.39
C ASN A 525 -33.30 -23.07 -25.80
N THR A 526 -32.08 -23.51 -26.12
CA THR A 526 -30.98 -22.64 -26.53
C THR A 526 -30.23 -23.22 -27.73
N PRO A 527 -29.94 -22.44 -28.77
CA PRO A 527 -29.17 -22.93 -29.91
C PRO A 527 -27.73 -23.24 -29.53
N PHE A 528 -27.05 -24.08 -30.30
CA PHE A 528 -25.62 -24.35 -30.11
C PHE A 528 -24.77 -23.11 -30.47
N ASN A 529 -23.85 -22.72 -29.58
CA ASN A 529 -22.89 -21.66 -29.83
C ASN A 529 -21.49 -22.04 -29.32
N PRO A 530 -20.52 -22.36 -30.19
CA PRO A 530 -19.18 -22.78 -29.78
C PRO A 530 -18.36 -21.66 -29.08
N LYS A 531 -18.81 -20.40 -29.14
CA LYS A 531 -18.18 -19.26 -28.45
C LYS A 531 -18.69 -19.06 -27.02
N HIS A 532 -19.65 -19.88 -26.58
CA HIS A 532 -20.14 -19.86 -25.20
C HIS A 532 -19.30 -20.78 -24.30
N ILE A 533 -19.03 -20.32 -23.09
CA ILE A 533 -18.42 -21.11 -22.01
C ILE A 533 -19.34 -21.03 -20.80
N HIS A 534 -19.55 -22.18 -20.16
CA HIS A 534 -20.29 -22.30 -18.90
C HIS A 534 -19.34 -22.81 -17.81
N ILE A 535 -19.30 -22.11 -16.67
CA ILE A 535 -18.51 -22.49 -15.50
C ILE A 535 -19.46 -22.55 -14.31
N THR A 536 -19.62 -23.73 -13.71
CA THR A 536 -20.42 -23.90 -12.49
C THR A 536 -19.71 -23.34 -11.26
N GLY A 537 -20.44 -23.02 -10.20
CA GLY A 537 -19.83 -22.62 -8.91
C GLY A 537 -18.83 -23.65 -8.36
N ILE A 538 -19.05 -24.95 -8.61
CA ILE A 538 -18.10 -26.02 -8.23
C ILE A 538 -16.79 -25.88 -9.01
N GLN A 539 -16.86 -25.63 -10.33
CA GLN A 539 -15.67 -25.45 -11.16
C GLN A 539 -14.92 -24.17 -10.84
N ALA A 540 -15.63 -23.10 -10.46
CA ALA A 540 -15.04 -21.84 -10.01
C ALA A 540 -14.14 -22.03 -8.78
N GLY A 541 -14.40 -23.06 -7.96
CA GLY A 541 -13.64 -23.36 -6.76
C GLY A 541 -14.04 -22.46 -5.59
N VAL A 542 -13.42 -22.72 -4.43
CA VAL A 542 -13.65 -21.92 -3.21
C VAL A 542 -13.25 -20.47 -3.51
N HIS A 543 -14.16 -19.53 -3.23
CA HIS A 543 -13.99 -18.10 -3.52
C HIS A 543 -13.59 -17.77 -4.97
N GLY A 544 -14.00 -18.61 -5.93
CA GLY A 544 -13.69 -18.38 -7.34
C GLY A 544 -12.20 -18.54 -7.69
N ALA A 545 -11.39 -19.19 -6.84
CA ALA A 545 -9.94 -19.30 -6.99
C ALA A 545 -9.47 -19.88 -8.34
N ASN A 546 -10.31 -20.70 -9.01
CA ASN A 546 -9.96 -21.30 -10.30
C ASN A 546 -10.30 -20.38 -11.49
N LEU A 547 -11.09 -19.33 -11.29
CA LEU A 547 -11.61 -18.49 -12.38
C LEU A 547 -10.53 -17.77 -13.18
N PRO A 548 -9.47 -17.20 -12.58
CA PRO A 548 -8.37 -16.59 -13.34
C PRO A 548 -7.78 -17.55 -14.39
N ASN A 549 -7.56 -18.81 -14.01
CA ASN A 549 -7.03 -19.83 -14.92
C ASN A 549 -8.07 -20.28 -15.97
N LEU A 550 -9.33 -20.44 -15.56
CA LEU A 550 -10.41 -20.85 -16.47
C LEU A 550 -10.77 -19.77 -17.50
N LEU A 551 -10.56 -18.50 -17.15
CA LEU A 551 -10.90 -17.33 -17.97
C LEU A 551 -9.70 -16.73 -18.71
N GLY A 552 -8.47 -17.12 -18.36
CA GLY A 552 -7.23 -16.64 -18.98
C GLY A 552 -7.23 -16.75 -20.51
N GLY A 553 -6.80 -15.67 -21.17
CA GLY A 553 -6.74 -15.57 -22.63
C GLY A 553 -8.09 -15.37 -23.33
N LYS A 554 -9.19 -15.26 -22.57
CA LYS A 554 -10.55 -15.08 -23.12
C LYS A 554 -10.96 -13.62 -23.00
N LYS A 555 -11.79 -13.16 -23.93
CA LYS A 555 -12.36 -11.82 -23.92
C LYS A 555 -13.78 -11.85 -24.44
N GLY A 556 -14.66 -11.03 -23.87
CA GLY A 556 -16.04 -10.94 -24.35
C GLY A 556 -17.04 -10.49 -23.30
N ILE A 557 -18.26 -11.00 -23.40
CA ILE A 557 -19.35 -10.67 -22.47
C ILE A 557 -19.22 -11.58 -21.25
N TYR A 558 -19.06 -11.00 -20.06
CA TYR A 558 -19.00 -11.71 -18.79
C TYR A 558 -20.37 -11.64 -18.10
N SER A 559 -20.90 -12.78 -17.67
CA SER A 559 -22.18 -12.85 -16.96
C SER A 559 -22.13 -13.91 -15.87
N LEU A 560 -22.17 -13.44 -14.62
CA LEU A 560 -22.29 -14.26 -13.42
C LEU A 560 -23.75 -14.29 -12.98
N VAL A 561 -24.25 -15.48 -12.63
CA VAL A 561 -25.54 -15.65 -11.99
C VAL A 561 -25.32 -16.10 -10.55
N SER A 562 -25.97 -15.42 -9.62
CA SER A 562 -25.84 -15.67 -8.19
C SER A 562 -26.78 -16.78 -7.71
N SER A 563 -26.34 -17.54 -6.71
CA SER A 563 -27.17 -18.49 -5.96
C SER A 563 -27.91 -17.85 -4.78
N ASP A 564 -27.55 -16.60 -4.42
CA ASP A 564 -28.22 -15.82 -3.38
C ASP A 564 -28.64 -14.45 -3.93
N SER A 565 -29.95 -14.25 -4.03
CA SER A 565 -30.57 -13.02 -4.51
C SER A 565 -30.42 -11.84 -3.55
N ASN A 566 -30.02 -12.06 -2.29
CA ASN A 566 -29.75 -10.97 -1.35
C ASN A 566 -28.46 -10.22 -1.69
N TRP A 567 -27.50 -10.88 -2.33
CA TRP A 567 -26.29 -10.23 -2.83
C TRP A 567 -26.60 -9.40 -4.08
N ALA A 568 -27.12 -10.07 -5.12
CA ALA A 568 -27.72 -9.53 -6.34
C ALA A 568 -28.25 -10.73 -7.15
N SER A 569 -29.08 -10.51 -8.19
CA SER A 569 -29.43 -11.63 -9.08
C SER A 569 -28.22 -12.21 -9.84
N GLY A 570 -27.15 -11.42 -9.96
CA GLY A 570 -25.89 -11.78 -10.61
C GLY A 570 -24.99 -10.56 -10.83
N HIS A 571 -23.98 -10.72 -11.68
CA HIS A 571 -23.11 -9.63 -12.17
C HIS A 571 -22.93 -9.72 -13.68
N GLY A 572 -22.76 -8.57 -14.32
CA GLY A 572 -22.57 -8.46 -15.75
C GLY A 572 -21.48 -7.44 -16.08
N ASP A 573 -20.48 -7.86 -16.85
CA ASP A 573 -19.36 -6.99 -17.21
C ASP A 573 -18.77 -7.39 -18.59
N ILE A 574 -17.61 -6.83 -18.90
CA ILE A 574 -16.77 -7.21 -20.02
C ILE A 574 -15.54 -7.94 -19.50
N LEU A 575 -15.28 -9.12 -20.05
CA LEU A 575 -14.07 -9.91 -19.76
C LEU A 575 -12.92 -9.44 -20.64
N LEU A 576 -11.79 -9.10 -20.03
CA LEU A 576 -10.54 -8.75 -20.70
C LEU A 576 -9.62 -10.00 -20.84
N PRO A 577 -8.69 -10.02 -21.82
CA PRO A 577 -7.80 -11.17 -22.08
C PRO A 577 -6.97 -11.67 -20.89
N ASN A 578 -6.68 -10.79 -19.92
CA ASN A 578 -5.96 -11.08 -18.68
C ASN A 578 -6.89 -11.58 -17.55
N ALA A 579 -8.09 -12.03 -17.90
CA ALA A 579 -9.13 -12.51 -16.98
C ALA A 579 -9.67 -11.46 -16.01
N THR A 580 -9.43 -10.17 -16.23
CA THR A 580 -10.01 -9.08 -15.43
C THR A 580 -11.29 -8.54 -16.05
N CYS A 581 -12.06 -7.79 -15.26
CA CYS A 581 -13.31 -7.15 -15.64
C CYS A 581 -13.19 -5.64 -15.43
N ILE A 582 -13.93 -4.83 -16.16
CA ILE A 582 -13.74 -3.37 -16.10
C ILE A 582 -14.27 -2.76 -14.80
N ASN A 583 -15.27 -3.36 -14.17
CA ASN A 583 -15.81 -2.92 -12.86
C ASN A 583 -15.50 -3.95 -11.75
N GLY A 584 -14.50 -4.82 -11.96
CA GLY A 584 -14.21 -5.93 -11.06
C GLY A 584 -15.07 -7.17 -11.35
N CYS A 585 -14.53 -8.35 -11.07
CA CYS A 585 -15.15 -9.61 -11.47
C CYS A 585 -15.96 -10.31 -10.37
N HIS A 586 -15.82 -9.89 -9.10
CA HIS A 586 -16.56 -10.45 -7.95
C HIS A 586 -16.38 -11.96 -7.75
N PHE A 587 -15.17 -12.48 -7.88
CA PHE A 587 -14.90 -13.91 -7.69
C PHE A 587 -15.00 -14.36 -6.22
N PHE A 588 -14.68 -13.47 -5.27
CA PHE A 588 -14.65 -13.81 -3.84
C PHE A 588 -15.98 -13.57 -3.14
N ASP A 589 -16.59 -12.41 -3.35
CA ASP A 589 -17.77 -11.93 -2.62
C ASP A 589 -19.08 -12.47 -3.21
N ALA A 590 -19.11 -12.81 -4.50
CA ALA A 590 -20.31 -13.33 -5.14
C ALA A 590 -20.59 -14.80 -4.75
N PRO A 591 -21.83 -15.14 -4.36
CA PRO A 591 -22.28 -16.52 -4.24
C PRO A 591 -22.55 -17.09 -5.65
N ILE A 592 -21.51 -17.61 -6.31
CA ILE A 592 -21.59 -18.05 -7.71
C ILE A 592 -22.47 -19.30 -7.85
N ALA A 593 -23.60 -19.19 -8.57
CA ALA A 593 -24.31 -20.37 -9.10
C ALA A 593 -23.58 -20.88 -10.36
N TYR A 594 -23.35 -19.97 -11.30
CA TYR A 594 -22.56 -20.21 -12.51
C TYR A 594 -22.13 -18.90 -13.18
N ILE A 595 -21.16 -19.00 -14.08
CA ILE A 595 -20.70 -17.93 -14.95
C ILE A 595 -20.83 -18.41 -16.40
N ASP A 596 -21.45 -17.58 -17.23
CA ASP A 596 -21.42 -17.71 -18.68
C ASP A 596 -20.53 -16.63 -19.30
N VAL A 597 -19.74 -17.03 -20.29
CA VAL A 597 -18.95 -16.12 -21.11
C VAL A 597 -19.25 -16.34 -22.58
N TRP A 598 -19.58 -15.26 -23.29
CA TRP A 598 -19.64 -15.28 -24.75
C TRP A 598 -18.37 -14.64 -25.31
N ILE A 599 -17.50 -15.47 -25.87
CA ILE A 599 -16.22 -15.04 -26.44
C ILE A 599 -16.47 -14.19 -27.69
N LEU A 600 -15.91 -12.98 -27.69
CA LEU A 600 -15.97 -12.06 -28.83
C LEU A 600 -14.62 -12.02 -29.55
N GLN A 601 -14.64 -11.87 -30.87
CA GLN A 601 -13.45 -11.82 -31.72
C GLN A 601 -13.05 -10.38 -32.04
#